data_AF-A0A0L8BIZ3-F1
#
_entry.id   AF-A0A0L8BIZ3-F1
#
_cell.length_a   1.000
_cell.length_b   1.000
_cell.length_c   1.000
_cell.angle_alpha   90.00
_cell.angle_beta   90.00
_cell.angle_gamma   90.00
#
_symmetry.space_group_name_H-M   'P 1'
#
loop_
_entity.id
_entity.type
_entity.pdbx_description
1 polymer ?
#
loop_
_entity_poly.entity_id
_entity_poly.type
_entity_poly.pdbx_seq_one_letter_code
_entity_poly.pdbx_strand_id
1 'polypeptide(L)'
;MRVETLFWIVVVVLSCLFLLYRHVNRRRLNRALGKLHKIYDEARAGFLSGSRARAYGILPQDAMLGALEAFSEARGGGPPPAFTDLTKREMRFVELLHATTSMNDREFKRTLARLSKQEQKTFQQLRDIYGGPAPRKSYARALIDRVAAYRRSRREAKLAAEHRRVEDEYWSRFDKLQISHVLEWLETEAPRDPDMWHKLVGLNWDYPEIYDILLWVVSQPECDASTAHLVLHLMQPDVAMDMASGGQRWLGASGIVDPADSSEVRLLAMIGKRSEEESFVRHELLPDRLCTEEGNASLMDMMLDEKQRIEGEGRTLPFPLPVKLLSRPVRLAGRKPKTDYDVHDDCVLLPKSLP
;
A
#
# COMPACT_ATOMS: atom_id res chain seq x y z
N MET A 1 75.78 17.44 8.99
CA MET A 1 74.69 18.10 8.24
C MET A 1 73.97 19.04 9.19
N ARG A 2 73.94 20.34 8.88
CA ARG A 2 73.42 21.36 9.79
C ARG A 2 71.88 21.29 9.82
N VAL A 3 71.27 21.53 10.98
CA VAL A 3 69.81 21.48 11.20
C VAL A 3 69.03 22.30 10.16
N GLU A 4 69.64 23.38 9.66
CA GLU A 4 69.13 24.21 8.56
C GLU A 4 68.88 23.41 7.27
N THR A 5 69.75 22.46 6.92
CA THR A 5 69.59 21.64 5.70
C THR A 5 68.38 20.71 5.81
N LEU A 6 68.13 20.14 7.00
CA LEU A 6 66.95 19.31 7.25
C LEU A 6 65.65 20.13 7.24
N PHE A 7 65.67 21.34 7.79
CA PHE A 7 64.54 22.25 7.75
C PHE A 7 64.13 22.60 6.30
N TRP A 8 65.10 22.96 5.45
CA TRP A 8 64.83 23.27 4.04
C TRP A 8 64.36 22.07 3.24
N ILE A 9 64.85 20.86 3.51
CA ILE A 9 64.34 19.62 2.89
C ILE A 9 62.86 19.41 3.25
N VAL A 10 62.48 19.58 4.52
CA VAL A 10 61.09 19.43 4.96
C VAL A 10 60.18 20.49 4.31
N VAL A 11 60.63 21.74 4.21
CA VAL A 11 59.87 22.82 3.55
C VAL A 11 59.66 22.52 2.06
N VAL A 12 60.67 22.02 1.36
CA VAL A 12 60.56 21.63 -0.05
C VAL A 12 59.63 20.44 -0.23
N VAL A 13 59.74 19.40 0.60
CA VAL A 13 58.85 18.21 0.54
C VAL A 13 57.40 18.61 0.81
N LEU A 14 57.13 19.43 1.83
CA LEU A 14 55.79 19.93 2.12
C LEU A 14 55.24 20.82 1.01
N SER A 15 56.08 21.66 0.40
CA SER A 15 55.71 22.51 -0.73
C SER A 15 55.39 21.68 -1.98
N CYS A 16 56.20 20.66 -2.29
CA CYS A 16 55.95 19.71 -3.38
C CYS A 16 54.69 18.88 -3.14
N LEU A 17 54.46 18.40 -1.91
CA LEU A 17 53.23 17.71 -1.52
C LEU A 17 52.02 18.63 -1.62
N PHE A 18 52.15 19.90 -1.25
CA PHE A 18 51.08 20.90 -1.38
C PHE A 18 50.78 21.21 -2.85
N LEU A 19 51.80 21.34 -3.71
CA LEU A 19 51.65 21.54 -5.15
C LEU A 19 51.06 20.30 -5.84
N LEU A 20 51.51 19.10 -5.49
CA LEU A 20 50.95 17.83 -5.96
C LEU A 20 49.51 17.67 -5.50
N TYR A 21 49.20 17.98 -4.24
CA TYR A 21 47.84 17.97 -3.70
C TYR A 21 46.94 18.96 -4.42
N ARG A 22 47.44 20.18 -4.67
CA ARG A 22 46.74 21.21 -5.44
C ARG A 22 46.54 20.78 -6.90
N HIS A 23 47.52 20.13 -7.52
CA HIS A 23 47.45 19.64 -8.89
C HIS A 23 46.50 18.44 -9.04
N VAL A 24 46.53 17.50 -8.10
CA VAL A 24 45.61 16.35 -8.05
C VAL A 24 44.18 16.82 -7.80
N ASN A 25 43.96 17.78 -6.90
CA ASN A 25 42.65 18.38 -6.68
C ASN A 25 42.18 19.17 -7.90
N ARG A 26 43.06 19.91 -8.56
CA ARG A 26 42.73 20.64 -9.81
C ARG A 26 42.41 19.68 -10.95
N ARG A 27 43.14 18.57 -11.10
CA ARG A 27 42.83 17.51 -12.07
C ARG A 27 41.52 16.79 -11.77
N ARG A 28 41.17 16.54 -10.50
CA ARG A 28 39.90 15.93 -10.11
C ARG A 28 38.71 16.87 -10.32
N LEU A 29 38.86 18.14 -9.93
CA LEU A 29 37.88 19.19 -10.22
C LEU A 29 37.67 19.34 -11.73
N ASN A 30 38.75 19.38 -12.52
CA ASN A 30 38.68 19.47 -13.98
C ASN A 30 38.10 18.21 -14.63
N ARG A 31 38.22 17.01 -14.02
CA ARG A 31 37.57 15.79 -14.52
C ARG A 31 36.08 15.75 -14.19
N ALA A 32 35.68 16.22 -13.01
CA ALA A 32 34.28 16.33 -12.62
C ALA A 32 33.54 17.40 -13.43
N LEU A 33 34.16 18.58 -13.59
CA LEU A 33 33.66 19.67 -14.44
C LEU A 33 33.88 19.42 -15.94
N GLY A 34 34.79 18.54 -16.32
CA GLY A 34 35.07 18.22 -17.73
C GLY A 34 33.91 17.56 -18.47
N LYS A 35 32.96 16.98 -17.74
CA LYS A 35 31.70 16.41 -18.29
C LYS A 35 30.52 17.38 -18.21
N LEU A 36 30.71 18.60 -17.71
CA LEU A 36 29.64 19.57 -17.47
C LEU A 36 28.87 19.90 -18.75
N HIS A 37 29.58 20.18 -19.85
CA HIS A 37 28.99 20.45 -21.16
C HIS A 37 28.04 19.32 -21.59
N LYS A 38 28.52 18.08 -21.51
CA LYS A 38 27.76 16.89 -21.91
C LYS A 38 26.50 16.71 -21.07
N ILE A 39 26.61 16.87 -19.75
CA ILE A 39 25.48 16.71 -18.82
C ILE A 39 24.45 17.83 -19.03
N TYR A 40 24.90 19.06 -19.27
CA TYR A 40 24.03 20.18 -19.59
C TYR A 40 23.29 19.94 -20.91
N ASP A 41 23.99 19.51 -21.96
CA ASP A 41 23.39 19.27 -23.27
C ASP A 41 22.41 18.08 -23.25
N GLU A 42 22.71 17.03 -22.49
CA GLU A 42 21.79 15.91 -22.25
C GLU A 42 20.52 16.35 -21.50
N ALA A 43 20.66 17.20 -20.46
CA ALA A 43 19.51 17.76 -19.75
C ALA A 43 18.70 18.71 -20.65
N ARG A 44 19.37 19.53 -21.47
CA ARG A 44 18.73 20.42 -22.43
C ARG A 44 17.95 19.66 -23.50
N ALA A 45 18.51 18.59 -24.04
CA ALA A 45 17.81 17.72 -24.97
C ALA A 45 16.56 17.09 -24.32
N GLY A 46 16.68 16.63 -23.07
CA GLY A 46 15.56 16.14 -22.28
C GLY A 46 14.48 17.21 -22.04
N PHE A 47 14.88 18.45 -21.75
CA PHE A 47 13.94 19.56 -21.56
C PHE A 47 13.15 19.88 -22.83
N LEU A 48 13.85 19.93 -23.98
CA LEU A 48 13.24 20.18 -25.29
C LEU A 48 12.32 19.04 -25.74
N SER A 49 12.56 17.80 -25.30
CA SER A 49 11.68 16.66 -25.54
C SER A 49 10.51 16.55 -24.54
N GLY A 50 10.36 17.52 -23.63
CA GLY A 50 9.23 17.61 -22.71
C GLY A 50 9.50 17.17 -21.27
N SER A 51 10.74 16.80 -20.93
CA SER A 51 11.11 16.50 -19.54
C SER A 51 11.09 17.77 -18.68
N ARG A 52 10.67 17.64 -17.42
CA ARG A 52 10.60 18.74 -16.45
C ARG A 52 11.24 18.34 -15.14
N ALA A 53 11.63 19.32 -14.33
CA ALA A 53 12.20 19.07 -13.02
C ALA A 53 11.19 18.36 -12.12
N ARG A 54 11.59 17.25 -11.49
CA ARG A 54 10.76 16.57 -10.50
C ARG A 54 10.92 17.24 -9.15
N ALA A 55 9.83 17.41 -8.40
CA ALA A 55 9.83 18.03 -7.07
C ALA A 55 10.78 17.34 -6.05
N TYR A 56 11.11 16.06 -6.27
CA TYR A 56 11.95 15.26 -5.37
C TYR A 56 12.92 14.34 -6.13
N GLY A 57 13.64 14.90 -7.11
CA GLY A 57 14.69 14.19 -7.83
C GLY A 57 15.97 14.01 -7.01
N ILE A 58 16.61 12.84 -7.07
CA ILE A 58 17.91 12.55 -6.40
C ILE A 58 19.06 12.60 -7.42
N LEU A 59 18.75 12.81 -8.71
CA LEU A 59 19.74 12.75 -9.78
C LEU A 59 20.28 14.15 -10.13
N PRO A 60 21.58 14.28 -10.46
CA PRO A 60 22.18 15.52 -10.98
C PRO A 60 21.39 16.18 -12.12
N GLN A 61 20.71 15.36 -12.92
CA GLN A 61 19.92 15.76 -14.07
C GLN A 61 18.65 16.54 -13.68
N ASP A 62 18.04 16.23 -12.53
CA ASP A 62 16.81 16.89 -12.06
C ASP A 62 17.10 18.34 -11.64
N ALA A 63 18.21 18.56 -10.93
CA ALA A 63 18.69 19.89 -10.59
C ALA A 63 19.00 20.71 -11.86
N MET A 64 19.62 20.09 -12.86
CA MET A 64 19.94 20.74 -14.13
C MET A 64 18.68 21.11 -14.93
N LEU A 65 17.65 20.27 -14.91
CA LEU A 65 16.35 20.58 -15.53
C LEU A 65 15.68 21.79 -14.88
N GLY A 66 15.71 21.90 -13.55
CA GLY A 66 15.17 23.08 -12.85
C GLY A 66 15.92 24.38 -13.18
N ALA A 67 17.24 24.30 -13.40
CA ALA A 67 18.01 25.44 -13.89
C ALA A 67 17.64 25.86 -15.32
N LEU A 68 17.37 24.88 -16.20
CA LEU A 68 16.94 25.13 -17.57
C LEU A 68 15.53 25.75 -17.63
N GLU A 69 14.63 25.32 -16.75
CA GLU A 69 13.31 25.94 -16.56
C GLU A 69 13.44 27.41 -16.16
N ALA A 70 14.24 27.71 -15.14
CA ALA A 70 14.49 29.08 -14.70
C ALA A 70 15.13 29.95 -15.81
N PHE A 71 16.04 29.40 -16.62
CA PHE A 71 16.61 30.11 -17.77
C PHE A 71 15.58 30.35 -18.89
N SER A 72 14.68 29.40 -19.13
CA SER A 72 13.59 29.54 -20.11
C SER A 72 12.60 30.61 -19.66
N GLU A 73 12.15 30.58 -18.40
CA GLU A 73 11.25 31.56 -17.80
C GLU A 73 11.84 32.97 -17.81
N ALA A 74 13.11 33.13 -17.39
CA ALA A 74 13.79 34.41 -17.39
C ALA A 74 13.96 35.02 -18.79
N ARG A 75 13.84 34.21 -19.84
CA ARG A 75 13.94 34.61 -21.25
C ARG A 75 12.58 34.62 -21.96
N GLY A 76 11.48 34.69 -21.21
CA GLY A 76 10.12 34.83 -21.76
C GLY A 76 9.54 33.54 -22.32
N GLY A 77 9.94 32.37 -21.82
CA GLY A 77 9.41 31.06 -22.21
C GLY A 77 10.07 30.46 -23.46
N GLY A 78 11.14 31.09 -23.97
CA GLY A 78 11.94 30.56 -25.08
C GLY A 78 12.77 29.32 -24.68
N PRO A 79 13.28 28.55 -25.66
CA PRO A 79 14.11 27.38 -25.37
C PRO A 79 15.39 27.80 -24.62
N PRO A 80 15.86 27.00 -23.66
CA PRO A 80 17.09 27.31 -22.94
C PRO A 80 18.30 27.37 -23.89
N PRO A 81 19.27 28.26 -23.63
CA PRO A 81 20.45 28.43 -24.47
C PRO A 81 21.31 27.17 -24.53
N ALA A 82 22.06 26.99 -25.62
CA ALA A 82 23.11 25.98 -25.68
C ALA A 82 24.23 26.30 -24.68
N PHE A 83 24.99 25.30 -24.25
CA PHE A 83 26.05 25.50 -23.24
C PHE A 83 27.09 26.56 -23.66
N THR A 84 27.38 26.64 -24.95
CA THR A 84 28.31 27.61 -25.54
C THR A 84 27.82 29.06 -25.47
N ASP A 85 26.51 29.24 -25.39
CA ASP A 85 25.85 30.55 -25.45
C ASP A 85 25.50 31.08 -24.05
N LEU A 86 25.92 30.36 -23.01
CA LEU A 86 25.78 30.78 -21.63
C LEU A 86 26.71 31.96 -21.33
N THR A 87 26.16 32.97 -20.67
CA THR A 87 26.96 34.05 -20.08
C THR A 87 27.91 33.48 -19.02
N LYS A 88 28.97 34.23 -18.70
CA LYS A 88 29.92 33.85 -17.63
C LYS A 88 29.22 33.59 -16.28
N ARG A 89 28.12 34.28 -16.00
CA ARG A 89 27.34 34.12 -14.76
C ARG A 89 26.50 32.84 -14.78
N GLU A 90 25.83 32.55 -15.89
CA GLU A 90 25.03 31.32 -16.05
C GLU A 90 25.92 30.07 -16.05
N MET A 91 27.06 30.14 -16.75
CA MET A 91 28.05 29.07 -16.74
C MET A 91 28.57 28.79 -15.33
N ARG A 92 28.86 29.84 -14.55
CA ARG A 92 29.28 29.72 -13.15
C ARG A 92 28.20 29.11 -12.27
N PHE A 93 26.95 29.45 -12.49
CA PHE A 93 25.81 28.86 -11.78
C PHE A 93 25.69 27.36 -12.08
N VAL A 94 25.77 26.98 -13.35
CA VAL A 94 25.73 25.57 -13.80
C VAL A 94 26.90 24.76 -13.24
N GLU A 95 28.10 25.34 -13.17
CA GLU A 95 29.26 24.71 -12.49
C GLU A 95 29.01 24.43 -11.02
N LEU A 96 28.43 25.39 -10.29
CA LEU A 96 28.16 25.26 -8.86
C LEU A 96 27.04 24.25 -8.59
N LEU A 97 26.03 24.22 -9.45
CA LEU A 97 24.95 23.24 -9.41
C LEU A 97 25.41 21.82 -9.72
N HIS A 98 26.32 21.66 -10.68
CA HIS A 98 26.93 20.35 -10.93
C HIS A 98 27.83 19.94 -9.76
N ALA A 99 28.49 20.90 -9.10
CA ALA A 99 29.31 20.62 -7.92
C ALA A 99 28.47 20.16 -6.71
N THR A 100 27.25 20.65 -6.52
CA THR A 100 26.37 20.20 -5.41
C THR A 100 26.03 18.72 -5.50
N THR A 101 25.84 18.19 -6.72
CA THR A 101 25.35 16.82 -6.94
C THR A 101 26.47 15.82 -7.26
N SER A 102 27.67 16.26 -7.67
CA SER A 102 28.75 15.37 -8.10
C SER A 102 29.96 15.30 -7.16
N MET A 103 30.17 16.28 -6.28
CA MET A 103 31.34 16.33 -5.39
C MET A 103 31.06 15.70 -4.01
N ASN A 104 32.08 15.12 -3.38
CA ASN A 104 31.99 14.71 -1.97
C ASN A 104 31.96 15.93 -1.03
N ASP A 105 31.51 15.75 0.22
CA ASP A 105 31.29 16.86 1.17
C ASP A 105 32.54 17.73 1.41
N ARG A 106 33.72 17.11 1.43
CA ARG A 106 34.98 17.83 1.67
C ARG A 106 35.35 18.73 0.49
N GLU A 107 35.16 18.24 -0.73
CA GLU A 107 35.42 18.99 -1.97
C GLU A 107 34.37 20.07 -2.17
N PHE A 108 33.09 19.75 -1.93
CA PHE A 108 31.97 20.68 -1.99
C PHE A 108 32.17 21.89 -1.06
N LYS A 109 32.46 21.67 0.23
CA LYS A 109 32.70 22.74 1.20
C LYS A 109 33.86 23.66 0.82
N ARG A 110 34.90 23.10 0.18
CA ARG A 110 36.05 23.89 -0.32
C ARG A 110 35.71 24.74 -1.54
N THR A 111 34.87 24.22 -2.43
CA THR A 111 34.39 24.95 -3.61
C THR A 111 33.50 26.12 -3.20
N LEU A 112 32.64 25.91 -2.19
CA LEU A 112 31.75 26.95 -1.66
C LEU A 112 32.45 28.00 -0.77
N ALA A 113 33.61 27.69 -0.18
CA ALA A 113 34.31 28.58 0.74
C ALA A 113 34.69 29.96 0.14
N ARG A 114 34.63 30.10 -1.19
CA ARG A 114 34.92 31.35 -1.92
C ARG A 114 33.67 32.19 -2.25
N LEU A 115 32.48 31.68 -1.95
CA LEU A 115 31.20 32.35 -2.20
C LEU A 115 30.77 33.16 -0.97
N SER A 116 29.80 34.07 -1.16
CA SER A 116 29.15 34.78 -0.06
C SER A 116 28.41 33.81 0.89
N LYS A 117 28.15 34.22 2.14
CA LYS A 117 27.43 33.38 3.12
C LYS A 117 26.02 32.99 2.63
N GLN A 118 25.35 33.87 1.90
CA GLN A 118 24.02 33.61 1.36
C GLN A 118 24.08 32.54 0.26
N GLU A 119 25.02 32.64 -0.67
CA GLU A 119 25.23 31.62 -1.70
C GLU A 119 25.63 30.27 -1.09
N GLN A 120 26.52 30.26 -0.09
CA GLN A 120 26.88 29.04 0.64
C GLN A 120 25.65 28.35 1.25
N LYS A 121 24.75 29.12 1.87
CA LYS A 121 23.51 28.61 2.44
C LYS A 121 22.59 28.03 1.36
N THR A 122 22.39 28.74 0.26
CA THR A 122 21.54 28.29 -0.86
C THR A 122 22.07 26.98 -1.46
N PHE A 123 23.36 26.89 -1.75
CA PHE A 123 23.93 25.67 -2.34
C PHE A 123 23.97 24.49 -1.35
N GLN A 124 24.12 24.74 -0.04
CA GLN A 124 24.00 23.69 0.97
C GLN A 124 22.56 23.15 1.04
N GLN A 125 21.55 24.02 1.01
CA GLN A 125 20.14 23.61 0.97
C GLN A 125 19.84 22.78 -0.29
N LEU A 126 20.35 23.20 -1.45
CA LEU A 126 20.23 22.40 -2.68
C LEU A 126 20.90 21.03 -2.52
N ARG A 127 22.08 20.95 -1.90
CA ARG A 127 22.73 19.65 -1.66
C ARG A 127 21.94 18.74 -0.72
N ASP A 128 21.28 19.31 0.28
CA ASP A 128 20.45 18.56 1.23
C ASP A 128 19.19 18.02 0.55
N ILE A 129 18.62 18.76 -0.42
CA ILE A 129 17.48 18.32 -1.24
C ILE A 129 17.88 17.22 -2.24
N TYR A 130 18.97 17.42 -2.98
CA TYR A 130 19.38 16.55 -4.07
C TYR A 130 20.30 15.38 -3.65
N GLY A 131 20.53 15.21 -2.34
CA GLY A 131 21.22 14.04 -1.78
C GLY A 131 22.62 13.82 -2.35
N GLY A 132 23.55 14.75 -2.08
CA GLY A 132 24.96 14.67 -2.52
C GLY A 132 25.57 13.26 -2.37
N PRO A 133 26.59 12.90 -3.17
CA PRO A 133 27.03 11.51 -3.32
C PRO A 133 27.34 10.89 -1.96
N ALA A 134 26.74 9.73 -1.70
CA ALA A 134 26.86 9.03 -0.42
C ALA A 134 28.34 8.98 0.02
N PRO A 135 28.65 9.28 1.30
CA PRO A 135 30.02 9.22 1.78
C PRO A 135 30.58 7.85 1.44
N ARG A 136 31.74 7.80 0.77
CA ARG A 136 32.42 6.54 0.45
C ARG A 136 32.65 5.79 1.76
N LYS A 137 31.75 4.87 2.10
CA LYS A 137 31.85 4.03 3.30
C LYS A 137 33.16 3.26 3.20
N SER A 138 33.94 3.23 4.26
CA SER A 138 35.15 2.40 4.30
C SER A 138 34.76 0.94 4.03
N TYR A 139 35.60 0.20 3.31
CA TYR A 139 35.39 -1.20 2.97
C TYR A 139 34.97 -2.06 4.19
N ALA A 140 35.58 -1.79 5.35
CA ALA A 140 35.25 -2.43 6.61
C ALA A 140 33.79 -2.20 7.04
N ARG A 141 33.26 -0.99 6.89
CA ARG A 141 31.89 -0.66 7.30
C ARG A 141 30.84 -1.23 6.33
N ALA A 142 31.17 -1.29 5.04
CA ALA A 142 30.33 -1.98 4.05
C ALA A 142 30.25 -3.49 4.30
N LEU A 143 31.35 -4.12 4.72
CA LEU A 143 31.36 -5.54 5.09
C LEU A 143 30.52 -5.81 6.36
N ILE A 144 30.63 -4.95 7.38
CA ILE A 144 29.81 -5.03 8.60
C ILE A 144 28.31 -4.91 8.28
N ASP A 145 27.93 -3.91 7.47
CA ASP A 145 26.54 -3.71 7.06
C ASP A 145 25.99 -4.94 6.30
N ARG A 146 26.81 -5.54 5.43
CA ARG A 146 26.43 -6.74 4.65
C ARG A 146 26.21 -7.96 5.55
N VAL A 147 27.08 -8.19 6.51
CA VAL A 147 26.94 -9.29 7.49
C VAL A 147 25.71 -9.06 8.38
N ALA A 148 25.44 -7.81 8.81
CA ALA A 148 24.26 -7.47 9.58
C ALA A 148 22.96 -7.68 8.79
N ALA A 149 22.93 -7.28 7.50
CA ALA A 149 21.80 -7.54 6.61
C ALA A 149 21.54 -9.05 6.42
N TYR A 150 22.59 -9.83 6.16
CA TYR A 150 22.49 -11.29 6.03
C TYR A 150 21.96 -11.94 7.32
N ARG A 151 22.43 -11.51 8.49
CA ARG A 151 21.93 -12.03 9.78
C ARG A 151 20.47 -11.68 10.04
N ARG A 152 20.02 -10.48 9.66
CA ARG A 152 18.60 -10.09 9.77
C ARG A 152 17.72 -10.94 8.87
N SER A 153 18.08 -11.06 7.59
CA SER A 153 17.35 -11.90 6.63
C SER A 153 17.28 -13.37 7.09
N ARG A 154 18.37 -13.92 7.63
CA ARG A 154 18.37 -15.29 8.17
C ARG A 154 17.48 -15.45 9.41
N ARG A 155 17.41 -14.44 10.28
CA ARG A 155 16.52 -14.45 11.45
C ARG A 155 15.06 -14.36 11.02
N GLU A 156 14.73 -13.47 10.09
CA GLU A 156 13.40 -13.35 9.51
C GLU A 156 12.96 -14.66 8.83
N ALA A 157 13.82 -15.26 8.01
CA ALA A 157 13.56 -16.54 7.38
C ALA A 157 13.36 -17.68 8.41
N LYS A 158 14.12 -17.68 9.50
CA LYS A 158 13.95 -18.66 10.59
C LYS A 158 12.62 -18.46 11.31
N LEU A 159 12.26 -17.23 11.67
CA LEU A 159 10.98 -16.92 12.31
C LEU A 159 9.80 -17.28 11.41
N ALA A 160 9.89 -16.99 10.11
CA ALA A 160 8.88 -17.38 9.14
C ALA A 160 8.75 -18.91 9.01
N ALA A 161 9.86 -19.64 9.01
CA ALA A 161 9.84 -21.11 8.98
C ALA A 161 9.25 -21.72 10.26
N GLU A 162 9.54 -21.12 11.41
CA GLU A 162 8.98 -21.54 12.70
C GLU A 162 7.48 -21.26 12.78
N HIS A 163 7.03 -20.10 12.30
CA HIS A 163 5.61 -19.76 12.16
C HIS A 163 4.89 -20.77 11.26
N ARG A 164 5.43 -21.03 10.06
CA ARG A 164 4.87 -22.02 9.13
C ARG A 164 4.77 -23.40 9.76
N ARG A 165 5.80 -23.83 10.50
CA ARG A 165 5.76 -25.14 11.17
C ARG A 165 4.63 -25.22 12.21
N VAL A 166 4.42 -24.16 12.98
CA VAL A 166 3.33 -24.10 13.98
C VAL A 166 1.97 -24.10 13.29
N GLU A 167 1.83 -23.35 12.20
CA GLU A 167 0.61 -23.36 11.37
C GLU A 167 0.37 -24.75 10.77
N ASP A 168 1.37 -25.37 10.13
CA ASP A 168 1.27 -26.70 9.54
C ASP A 168 0.87 -27.76 10.59
N GLU A 169 1.46 -27.68 11.79
CA GLU A 169 1.11 -28.56 12.90
C GLU A 169 -0.33 -28.34 13.38
N TYR A 170 -0.78 -27.09 13.46
CA TYR A 170 -2.16 -26.75 13.80
C TYR A 170 -3.14 -27.29 12.74
N TRP A 171 -2.89 -27.01 11.47
CA TRP A 171 -3.76 -27.42 10.35
C TRP A 171 -3.78 -28.94 10.15
N SER A 172 -2.71 -29.66 10.53
CA SER A 172 -2.67 -31.13 10.41
C SER A 172 -3.75 -31.86 11.22
N ARG A 173 -4.36 -31.19 12.21
CA ARG A 173 -5.41 -31.72 13.10
C ARG A 173 -6.79 -31.76 12.46
N PHE A 174 -6.94 -31.18 11.27
CA PHE A 174 -8.24 -31.03 10.61
C PHE A 174 -8.28 -31.78 9.28
N ASP A 175 -9.45 -32.28 8.94
CA ASP A 175 -9.81 -32.64 7.57
C ASP A 175 -10.41 -31.42 6.88
N LYS A 176 -10.15 -31.28 5.57
CA LYS A 176 -10.59 -30.12 4.79
C LYS A 176 -11.82 -30.47 3.96
N LEU A 177 -12.92 -29.81 4.23
CA LEU A 177 -14.13 -29.86 3.41
C LEU A 177 -14.15 -28.64 2.48
N GLN A 178 -14.03 -28.88 1.18
CA GLN A 178 -14.05 -27.82 0.17
C GLN A 178 -15.41 -27.11 0.15
N ILE A 179 -15.43 -25.80 -0.12
CA ILE A 179 -16.64 -24.96 -0.12
C ILE A 179 -17.77 -25.53 -0.98
N SER A 180 -17.42 -26.15 -2.11
CA SER A 180 -18.37 -26.79 -3.03
C SER A 180 -19.18 -27.95 -2.40
N HIS A 181 -18.70 -28.54 -1.31
CA HIS A 181 -19.38 -29.63 -0.59
C HIS A 181 -19.99 -29.18 0.75
N VAL A 182 -19.80 -27.92 1.15
CA VAL A 182 -20.23 -27.44 2.48
C VAL A 182 -21.75 -27.46 2.61
N LEU A 183 -22.48 -27.03 1.58
CA LEU A 183 -23.94 -27.03 1.62
C LEU A 183 -24.52 -28.44 1.78
N GLU A 184 -24.04 -29.39 0.96
CA GLU A 184 -24.46 -30.79 1.05
C GLU A 184 -24.19 -31.36 2.45
N TRP A 185 -23.00 -31.09 2.99
CA TRP A 185 -22.62 -31.50 4.33
C TRP A 185 -23.53 -30.87 5.42
N LEU A 186 -23.87 -29.59 5.30
CA LEU A 186 -24.80 -28.91 6.22
C LEU A 186 -26.19 -29.54 6.23
N GLU A 187 -26.67 -29.97 5.05
CA GLU A 187 -27.99 -30.57 4.89
C GLU A 187 -28.07 -32.01 5.40
N THR A 188 -26.96 -32.74 5.40
CA THR A 188 -26.95 -34.20 5.59
C THR A 188 -26.25 -34.67 6.86
N GLU A 189 -25.11 -34.08 7.21
CA GLU A 189 -24.18 -34.64 8.20
C GLU A 189 -23.83 -33.67 9.33
N ALA A 190 -23.82 -32.36 9.05
CA ALA A 190 -23.30 -31.37 9.98
C ALA A 190 -24.14 -31.30 11.27
N PRO A 191 -23.50 -31.08 12.43
CA PRO A 191 -24.24 -30.82 13.66
C PRO A 191 -25.00 -29.49 13.55
N ARG A 192 -26.15 -29.42 14.21
CA ARG A 192 -26.87 -28.15 14.40
C ARG A 192 -26.17 -27.29 15.45
N ASP A 193 -25.12 -26.59 15.01
CA ASP A 193 -24.29 -25.74 15.86
C ASP A 193 -24.27 -24.28 15.35
N PRO A 194 -25.01 -23.35 15.99
CA PRO A 194 -24.99 -21.93 15.64
C PRO A 194 -23.60 -21.26 15.75
N ASP A 195 -22.72 -21.77 16.61
CA ASP A 195 -21.36 -21.23 16.74
C ASP A 195 -20.53 -21.54 15.51
N MET A 196 -20.65 -22.77 14.99
CA MET A 196 -20.08 -23.17 13.70
C MET A 196 -20.67 -22.34 12.56
N TRP A 197 -21.98 -22.12 12.52
CA TRP A 197 -22.59 -21.33 11.45
C TRP A 197 -22.10 -19.87 11.44
N HIS A 198 -21.84 -19.29 12.60
CA HIS A 198 -21.23 -17.96 12.69
C HIS A 198 -19.83 -17.91 12.09
N LYS A 199 -19.05 -19.01 12.22
CA LYS A 199 -17.72 -19.12 11.60
C LYS A 199 -17.79 -19.21 10.08
N LEU A 200 -18.82 -19.84 9.51
CA LEU A 200 -18.98 -20.00 8.05
C LEU A 200 -19.04 -18.67 7.30
N VAL A 201 -19.43 -17.59 7.96
CA VAL A 201 -19.43 -16.24 7.38
C VAL A 201 -18.01 -15.76 7.00
N GLY A 202 -16.97 -16.34 7.59
CA GLY A 202 -15.57 -16.09 7.26
C GLY A 202 -15.01 -16.88 6.09
N LEU A 203 -15.82 -17.70 5.41
CA LEU A 203 -15.45 -18.29 4.13
C LEU A 203 -15.29 -17.20 3.07
N ASN A 204 -14.57 -17.51 1.99
CA ASN A 204 -14.30 -16.57 0.93
C ASN A 204 -15.57 -16.25 0.11
N TRP A 205 -15.92 -14.96 0.04
CA TRP A 205 -17.10 -14.45 -0.63
C TRP A 205 -16.97 -14.35 -2.16
N ASP A 206 -15.78 -14.59 -2.71
CA ASP A 206 -15.54 -14.66 -4.16
C ASP A 206 -16.13 -15.94 -4.79
N TYR A 207 -16.48 -16.94 -3.97
CA TYR A 207 -17.10 -18.19 -4.42
C TYR A 207 -18.63 -18.06 -4.48
N PRO A 208 -19.30 -18.39 -5.59
CA PRO A 208 -20.75 -18.27 -5.69
C PRO A 208 -21.51 -19.14 -4.68
N GLU A 209 -20.94 -20.29 -4.27
CA GLU A 209 -21.52 -21.22 -3.31
C GLU A 209 -21.74 -20.60 -1.93
N ILE A 210 -21.02 -19.52 -1.59
CA ILE A 210 -21.15 -18.85 -0.28
C ILE A 210 -22.58 -18.37 -0.02
N TYR A 211 -23.26 -17.88 -1.06
CA TYR A 211 -24.62 -17.35 -0.91
C TYR A 211 -25.63 -18.45 -0.59
N ASP A 212 -25.48 -19.64 -1.19
CA ASP A 212 -26.33 -20.79 -0.88
C ASP A 212 -26.07 -21.31 0.55
N ILE A 213 -24.80 -21.39 0.95
CA ILE A 213 -24.40 -21.79 2.30
C ILE A 213 -24.99 -20.83 3.35
N LEU A 214 -24.82 -19.52 3.14
CA LEU A 214 -25.32 -18.51 4.07
C LEU A 214 -26.84 -18.40 4.04
N LEU A 215 -27.49 -18.62 2.89
CA LEU A 215 -28.95 -18.72 2.78
C LEU A 215 -29.48 -19.88 3.63
N TRP A 216 -28.83 -21.05 3.56
CA TRP A 216 -29.16 -22.17 4.41
C TRP A 216 -29.00 -21.79 5.89
N VAL A 217 -27.88 -21.17 6.28
CA VAL A 217 -27.62 -20.73 7.67
C VAL A 217 -28.69 -19.77 8.17
N VAL A 218 -29.01 -18.71 7.44
CA VAL A 218 -30.01 -17.72 7.87
C VAL A 218 -31.44 -18.26 7.82
N SER A 219 -31.68 -19.38 7.13
CA SER A 219 -32.99 -20.04 7.15
C SER A 219 -33.20 -20.91 8.40
N GLN A 220 -32.12 -21.29 9.10
CA GLN A 220 -32.23 -22.12 10.30
C GLN A 220 -32.87 -21.36 11.47
N PRO A 221 -33.85 -21.93 12.19
CA PRO A 221 -34.53 -21.22 13.28
C PRO A 221 -33.58 -20.83 14.42
N GLU A 222 -32.52 -21.61 14.65
CA GLU A 222 -31.52 -21.36 15.68
C GLU A 222 -30.44 -20.33 15.28
N CYS A 223 -30.50 -19.78 14.07
CA CYS A 223 -29.55 -18.74 13.61
C CYS A 223 -29.59 -17.52 14.54
N ASP A 224 -28.41 -17.10 15.00
CA ASP A 224 -28.24 -15.95 15.89
C ASP A 224 -28.31 -14.64 15.11
N ALA A 225 -28.91 -13.61 15.69
CA ALA A 225 -29.03 -12.29 15.08
C ALA A 225 -27.65 -11.69 14.75
N SER A 226 -26.63 -11.93 15.57
CA SER A 226 -25.26 -11.46 15.30
C SER A 226 -24.68 -12.08 14.04
N THR A 227 -25.03 -13.33 13.72
CA THR A 227 -24.65 -13.98 12.45
C THR A 227 -25.35 -13.31 11.28
N ALA A 228 -26.66 -13.08 11.36
CA ALA A 228 -27.41 -12.39 10.31
C ALA A 228 -26.92 -10.96 10.06
N HIS A 229 -26.56 -10.22 11.13
CA HIS A 229 -25.91 -8.91 11.01
C HIS A 229 -24.59 -8.98 10.24
N LEU A 230 -23.71 -9.92 10.61
CA LEU A 230 -22.41 -10.05 9.98
C LEU A 230 -22.55 -10.38 8.49
N VAL A 231 -23.49 -11.27 8.14
CA VAL A 231 -23.82 -11.59 6.75
C VAL A 231 -24.30 -10.34 6.00
N LEU A 232 -25.19 -9.53 6.58
CA LEU A 232 -25.66 -8.28 5.95
C LEU A 232 -24.53 -7.25 5.71
N HIS A 233 -23.57 -7.16 6.62
CA HIS A 233 -22.45 -6.22 6.52
C HIS A 233 -21.40 -6.64 5.48
N LEU A 234 -21.25 -7.95 5.26
CA LEU A 234 -20.26 -8.49 4.33
C LEU A 234 -20.84 -8.72 2.93
N MET A 235 -22.14 -8.97 2.83
CA MET A 235 -22.80 -8.97 1.53
C MET A 235 -22.87 -7.55 0.95
N GLN A 236 -23.20 -7.45 -0.34
CA GLN A 236 -23.41 -6.18 -1.03
C GLN A 236 -24.93 -5.95 -1.21
N PRO A 237 -25.67 -5.51 -0.17
CA PRO A 237 -27.13 -5.51 -0.24
C PRO A 237 -27.69 -4.55 -1.29
N ASP A 238 -26.97 -3.50 -1.67
CA ASP A 238 -27.34 -2.63 -2.78
C ASP A 238 -27.35 -3.38 -4.13
N VAL A 239 -26.36 -4.23 -4.36
CA VAL A 239 -26.30 -5.08 -5.56
C VAL A 239 -27.48 -6.04 -5.59
N ALA A 240 -27.72 -6.75 -4.48
CA ALA A 240 -28.85 -7.66 -4.34
C ALA A 240 -30.20 -6.94 -4.52
N MET A 241 -30.35 -5.72 -3.99
CA MET A 241 -31.57 -4.91 -4.14
C MET A 241 -31.80 -4.47 -5.59
N ASP A 242 -30.76 -4.04 -6.29
CA ASP A 242 -30.86 -3.67 -7.71
C ASP A 242 -31.24 -4.91 -8.54
N MET A 243 -30.59 -6.06 -8.32
CA MET A 243 -30.90 -7.32 -9.01
C MET A 243 -32.35 -7.77 -8.76
N ALA A 244 -32.78 -7.77 -7.49
CA ALA A 244 -34.13 -8.18 -7.11
C ALA A 244 -35.24 -7.33 -7.73
N SER A 245 -34.94 -6.06 -8.01
CA SER A 245 -35.88 -5.12 -8.62
C SER A 245 -35.78 -5.08 -10.15
N GLY A 246 -35.09 -6.04 -10.78
CA GLY A 246 -34.91 -6.13 -12.24
C GLY A 246 -33.90 -5.13 -12.81
N GLY A 247 -33.03 -4.60 -11.97
CA GLY A 247 -31.98 -3.66 -12.33
C GLY A 247 -30.85 -4.32 -13.09
N GLN A 248 -30.12 -3.50 -13.85
CA GLN A 248 -29.03 -3.96 -14.70
C GLN A 248 -27.71 -3.25 -14.40
N ARG A 249 -27.65 -2.43 -13.33
CA ARG A 249 -26.49 -1.59 -13.04
C ARG A 249 -25.23 -2.42 -12.76
N TRP A 250 -25.44 -3.56 -12.12
CA TRP A 250 -24.38 -4.46 -11.65
C TRP A 250 -24.29 -5.76 -12.45
N LEU A 251 -25.15 -5.96 -13.44
CA LEU A 251 -25.08 -7.14 -14.29
C LEU A 251 -23.86 -7.04 -15.21
N GLY A 252 -22.91 -7.96 -15.03
CA GLY A 252 -21.87 -8.23 -16.02
C GLY A 252 -22.46 -8.76 -17.33
N ALA A 253 -21.68 -8.80 -18.40
CA ALA A 253 -22.09 -9.32 -19.71
C ALA A 253 -22.41 -10.85 -19.72
N SER A 254 -22.31 -11.52 -18.58
CA SER A 254 -22.55 -12.96 -18.41
C SER A 254 -24.03 -13.24 -18.14
N GLY A 255 -24.61 -14.10 -18.98
CA GLY A 255 -26.03 -14.47 -19.00
C GLY A 255 -26.55 -15.24 -17.80
N ILE A 256 -26.70 -14.56 -16.65
CA ILE A 256 -27.56 -15.02 -15.57
C ILE A 256 -29.00 -15.05 -16.11
N VAL A 257 -29.63 -16.23 -16.08
CA VAL A 257 -30.93 -16.51 -16.72
C VAL A 257 -32.08 -15.82 -15.99
N ASP A 258 -31.93 -15.54 -14.68
CA ASP A 258 -32.80 -14.63 -13.93
C ASP A 258 -32.06 -14.07 -12.69
N PRO A 259 -31.56 -12.83 -12.74
CA PRO A 259 -30.87 -12.20 -11.61
C PRO A 259 -31.73 -12.05 -10.35
N ALA A 260 -33.06 -12.00 -10.48
CA ALA A 260 -33.95 -11.80 -9.35
C ALA A 260 -34.09 -13.08 -8.48
N ASP A 261 -33.78 -14.25 -9.05
CA ASP A 261 -33.84 -15.55 -8.35
C ASP A 261 -32.47 -16.00 -7.82
N SER A 262 -31.45 -15.15 -7.90
CA SER A 262 -30.11 -15.48 -7.41
C SER A 262 -30.10 -15.79 -5.91
N SER A 263 -29.15 -16.63 -5.48
CA SER A 263 -29.00 -16.99 -4.06
C SER A 263 -28.67 -15.78 -3.19
N GLU A 264 -27.97 -14.78 -3.74
CA GLU A 264 -27.72 -13.50 -3.09
C GLU A 264 -29.02 -12.72 -2.81
N VAL A 265 -29.90 -12.62 -3.80
CA VAL A 265 -31.22 -11.98 -3.64
C VAL A 265 -32.07 -12.74 -2.62
N ARG A 266 -32.09 -14.08 -2.71
CA ARG A 266 -32.84 -14.94 -1.79
C ARG A 266 -32.30 -14.83 -0.36
N LEU A 267 -30.99 -14.71 -0.18
CA LEU A 267 -30.34 -14.47 1.11
C LEU A 267 -30.82 -13.17 1.73
N LEU A 268 -30.78 -12.06 0.98
CA LEU A 268 -31.26 -10.77 1.47
C LEU A 268 -32.75 -10.82 1.81
N ALA A 269 -33.56 -11.40 0.93
CA ALA A 269 -35.00 -11.55 1.13
C ALA A 269 -35.32 -12.35 2.40
N MET A 270 -34.57 -13.43 2.66
CA MET A 270 -34.72 -14.25 3.86
C MET A 270 -34.40 -13.46 5.12
N ILE A 271 -33.29 -12.72 5.14
CA ILE A 271 -32.92 -11.89 6.29
C ILE A 271 -33.96 -10.78 6.52
N GLY A 272 -34.40 -10.11 5.45
CA GLY A 272 -35.44 -9.08 5.50
C GLY A 272 -36.74 -9.61 6.10
N LYS A 273 -37.24 -10.74 5.58
CA LYS A 273 -38.43 -11.40 6.11
C LYS A 273 -38.28 -11.75 7.60
N ARG A 274 -37.19 -12.44 7.95
CA ARG A 274 -36.98 -12.89 9.33
C ARG A 274 -36.75 -11.75 10.33
N SER A 275 -36.14 -10.66 9.88
CA SER A 275 -36.01 -9.41 10.63
C SER A 275 -37.38 -8.87 11.01
N GLU A 276 -38.27 -8.71 10.03
CA GLU A 276 -39.59 -8.11 10.26
C GLU A 276 -40.51 -9.01 11.08
N GLU A 277 -40.36 -10.32 10.95
CA GLU A 277 -41.01 -11.34 11.80
C GLU A 277 -40.37 -11.46 13.20
N GLU A 278 -39.27 -10.76 13.47
CA GLU A 278 -38.48 -10.85 14.71
C GLU A 278 -38.09 -12.29 15.09
N SER A 279 -37.86 -13.12 14.08
CA SER A 279 -37.68 -14.56 14.24
C SER A 279 -36.25 -14.99 14.54
N PHE A 280 -35.29 -14.06 14.59
CA PHE A 280 -33.94 -14.33 15.10
C PHE A 280 -33.98 -14.37 16.63
N VAL A 281 -34.12 -15.58 17.17
CA VAL A 281 -34.43 -15.81 18.61
C VAL A 281 -33.20 -15.62 19.51
N ARG A 282 -31.98 -15.82 18.97
CA ARG A 282 -30.73 -15.81 19.74
C ARG A 282 -29.94 -14.53 19.52
N HIS A 283 -29.33 -14.05 20.60
CA HIS A 283 -28.49 -12.86 20.67
C HIS A 283 -27.32 -13.11 21.65
N GLU A 284 -26.69 -14.27 21.52
CA GLU A 284 -25.65 -14.73 22.45
C GLU A 284 -24.25 -14.41 21.93
N LEU A 285 -24.07 -14.44 20.61
CA LEU A 285 -22.76 -14.27 19.99
C LEU A 285 -22.34 -12.81 20.00
N LEU A 286 -21.07 -12.58 20.32
CA LEU A 286 -20.46 -11.27 20.27
C LEU A 286 -20.55 -10.73 18.83
N PRO A 287 -21.10 -9.51 18.62
CA PRO A 287 -21.12 -8.91 17.30
C PRO A 287 -19.70 -8.70 16.79
N ASP A 288 -19.52 -8.85 15.48
CA ASP A 288 -18.26 -8.53 14.82
C ASP A 288 -17.95 -7.02 14.93
N ARG A 289 -16.69 -6.65 14.74
CA ARG A 289 -16.26 -5.24 14.74
C ARG A 289 -16.94 -4.38 13.68
N LEU A 290 -17.44 -4.99 12.60
CA LEU A 290 -18.22 -4.30 11.57
C LEU A 290 -19.65 -3.96 12.05
N CYS A 291 -20.19 -4.76 12.97
CA CYS A 291 -21.55 -4.62 13.47
C CYS A 291 -21.60 -3.63 14.65
N THR A 292 -21.41 -2.33 14.38
CA THR A 292 -21.57 -1.26 15.37
C THR A 292 -22.92 -0.55 15.23
N GLU A 293 -23.33 0.26 16.21
CA GLU A 293 -24.56 1.08 16.08
C GLU A 293 -24.45 2.03 14.87
N GLU A 294 -23.31 2.70 14.71
CA GLU A 294 -23.03 3.58 13.56
C GLU A 294 -22.97 2.81 12.23
N GLY A 295 -22.37 1.61 12.24
CA GLY A 295 -22.31 0.75 11.07
C GLY A 295 -23.68 0.26 10.65
N ASN A 296 -24.50 -0.20 11.60
CA ASN A 296 -25.87 -0.63 11.34
C ASN A 296 -26.74 0.53 10.82
N ALA A 297 -26.61 1.72 11.39
CA ALA A 297 -27.31 2.91 10.93
C ALA A 297 -26.89 3.29 9.50
N SER A 298 -25.58 3.30 9.22
CA SER A 298 -25.04 3.60 7.89
C SER A 298 -25.50 2.58 6.84
N LEU A 299 -25.56 1.29 7.22
CA LEU A 299 -26.07 0.24 6.35
C LEU A 299 -27.57 0.41 6.07
N MET A 300 -28.36 0.73 7.11
CA MET A 300 -29.79 1.03 6.95
C MET A 300 -30.02 2.22 6.03
N ASP A 301 -29.31 3.33 6.24
CA ASP A 301 -29.42 4.54 5.43
C ASP A 301 -29.11 4.23 3.96
N MET A 302 -28.04 3.49 3.69
CA MET A 302 -27.68 3.06 2.33
C MET A 302 -28.79 2.23 1.69
N MET A 303 -29.36 1.24 2.40
CA MET A 303 -30.45 0.42 1.86
C MET A 303 -31.73 1.25 1.62
N LEU A 304 -32.01 2.25 2.47
CA LEU A 304 -33.15 3.15 2.28
C LEU A 304 -32.96 4.07 1.06
N ASP A 305 -31.76 4.63 0.90
CA ASP A 305 -31.41 5.45 -0.26
C ASP A 305 -31.51 4.65 -1.56
N GLU A 306 -31.01 3.41 -1.54
CA GLU A 306 -31.07 2.53 -2.72
C GLU A 306 -32.51 2.12 -3.04
N LYS A 307 -33.33 1.84 -2.02
CA LYS A 307 -34.77 1.62 -2.22
C LYS A 307 -35.44 2.84 -2.85
N GLN A 308 -35.15 4.04 -2.36
CA GLN A 308 -35.72 5.28 -2.90
C GLN A 308 -35.29 5.49 -4.36
N ARG A 309 -34.04 5.17 -4.70
CA ARG A 309 -33.56 5.20 -6.09
C ARG A 309 -34.33 4.22 -6.98
N ILE A 310 -34.46 2.97 -6.56
CA ILE A 310 -35.20 1.91 -7.29
C ILE A 310 -36.66 2.36 -7.55
N GLU A 311 -37.32 2.88 -6.51
CA GLU A 311 -38.70 3.39 -6.62
C GLU A 311 -38.78 4.63 -7.54
N GLY A 312 -37.77 5.51 -7.50
CA GLY A 312 -37.65 6.66 -8.40
C GLY A 312 -37.49 6.27 -9.88
N GLU A 313 -37.00 5.06 -10.16
CA GLU A 313 -36.92 4.47 -11.50
C GLU A 313 -38.19 3.70 -11.91
N GLY A 314 -39.24 3.73 -11.07
CA GLY A 314 -40.50 3.03 -11.31
C GLY A 314 -40.43 1.51 -11.10
N ARG A 315 -39.38 1.02 -10.42
CA ARG A 315 -39.19 -0.38 -10.06
C ARG A 315 -39.61 -0.59 -8.61
N THR A 316 -39.75 -1.85 -8.18
CA THR A 316 -40.14 -2.18 -6.80
C THR A 316 -39.26 -3.28 -6.23
N LEU A 317 -39.03 -3.24 -4.92
CA LEU A 317 -38.32 -4.29 -4.21
C LEU A 317 -39.34 -5.34 -3.73
N PRO A 318 -39.14 -6.65 -4.03
CA PRO A 318 -40.16 -7.67 -3.78
C PRO A 318 -40.16 -8.21 -2.33
N PHE A 319 -39.31 -7.69 -1.45
CA PHE A 319 -39.19 -8.12 -0.05
C PHE A 319 -38.99 -6.94 0.91
N PRO A 320 -39.32 -7.10 2.20
CA PRO A 320 -39.06 -6.07 3.19
C PRO A 320 -37.56 -5.89 3.48
N LEU A 321 -37.16 -4.67 3.81
CA LEU A 321 -35.81 -4.39 4.33
C LEU A 321 -35.68 -4.87 5.78
N PRO A 322 -34.47 -5.26 6.24
CA PRO A 322 -34.24 -5.78 7.59
C PRO A 322 -34.20 -4.65 8.65
N VAL A 323 -35.28 -3.87 8.75
CA VAL A 323 -35.38 -2.68 9.61
C VAL A 323 -35.27 -3.05 11.08
N LYS A 324 -36.02 -4.04 11.53
CA LYS A 324 -36.01 -4.43 12.94
C LYS A 324 -34.70 -5.02 13.41
N LEU A 325 -33.99 -5.74 12.54
CA LEU A 325 -32.67 -6.27 12.84
C LEU A 325 -31.66 -5.12 12.98
N LEU A 326 -31.56 -4.24 11.98
CA LEU A 326 -30.56 -3.15 11.96
C LEU A 326 -30.84 -2.00 12.94
N SER A 327 -32.09 -1.76 13.30
CA SER A 327 -32.47 -0.72 14.28
C SER A 327 -32.34 -1.14 15.74
N ARG A 328 -32.14 -2.45 16.02
CA ARG A 328 -31.92 -2.92 17.38
C ARG A 328 -30.54 -2.47 17.88
N PRO A 329 -30.43 -1.97 19.13
CA PRO A 329 -29.14 -1.62 19.71
C PRO A 329 -28.18 -2.81 19.68
N VAL A 330 -26.95 -2.57 19.21
CA VAL A 330 -25.92 -3.60 19.17
C VAL A 330 -25.52 -3.93 20.60
N ARG A 331 -25.69 -5.19 21.00
CA ARG A 331 -25.21 -5.65 22.31
C ARG A 331 -23.68 -5.69 22.29
N LEU A 332 -23.05 -4.76 23.00
CA LEU A 332 -21.59 -4.71 23.17
C LEU A 332 -21.02 -5.90 23.97
N ALA A 333 -21.88 -6.75 24.53
CA ALA A 333 -21.52 -7.94 25.27
C ALA A 333 -22.14 -9.18 24.64
N GLY A 334 -21.29 -10.17 24.36
CA GLY A 334 -21.66 -11.50 23.86
C GLY A 334 -20.48 -12.47 24.05
N ARG A 335 -20.74 -13.76 23.90
CA ARG A 335 -19.68 -14.79 23.95
C ARG A 335 -19.06 -14.96 22.56
N LYS A 336 -17.78 -15.33 22.51
CA LYS A 336 -17.17 -15.77 21.25
C LYS A 336 -17.80 -17.11 20.82
N PRO A 337 -17.87 -17.39 19.50
CA PRO A 337 -18.22 -18.71 19.01
C PRO A 337 -17.27 -19.75 19.62
N LYS A 338 -17.82 -20.81 20.19
CA LYS A 338 -17.10 -21.91 20.82
C LYS A 338 -17.46 -23.20 20.09
N THR A 339 -16.67 -23.49 19.07
CA THR A 339 -16.83 -24.67 18.25
C THR A 339 -15.46 -25.26 17.91
N ASP A 340 -15.40 -26.56 17.67
CA ASP A 340 -14.18 -27.26 17.26
C ASP A 340 -13.93 -27.16 15.75
N TYR A 341 -14.87 -26.60 15.00
CA TYR A 341 -14.75 -26.29 13.58
C TYR A 341 -14.07 -24.94 13.37
N ASP A 342 -13.33 -24.82 12.26
CA ASP A 342 -12.80 -23.53 11.81
C ASP A 342 -12.98 -23.36 10.30
N VAL A 343 -12.73 -22.15 9.80
CA VAL A 343 -12.80 -21.87 8.35
C VAL A 343 -11.47 -21.32 7.88
N HIS A 344 -11.10 -21.68 6.64
CA HIS A 344 -9.92 -21.14 5.99
C HIS A 344 -10.19 -20.97 4.50
N ASP A 345 -10.40 -19.72 4.08
CA ASP A 345 -10.55 -19.32 2.68
C ASP A 345 -11.69 -20.11 1.98
N ASP A 346 -11.34 -21.12 1.20
CA ASP A 346 -12.23 -21.96 0.39
C ASP A 346 -12.63 -23.29 1.06
N CYS A 347 -12.34 -23.47 2.35
CA CYS A 347 -12.67 -24.73 3.04
C CYS A 347 -13.10 -24.56 4.50
N VAL A 348 -13.93 -25.49 4.94
CA VAL A 348 -14.26 -25.74 6.35
C VAL A 348 -13.31 -26.79 6.88
N LEU A 349 -12.80 -26.55 8.09
CA LEU A 349 -11.85 -27.41 8.78
C LEU A 349 -12.59 -28.23 9.82
N LEU A 350 -12.73 -29.51 9.51
CA LEU A 350 -13.42 -30.49 10.34
C LEU A 350 -12.40 -31.08 11.32
N PRO A 351 -12.67 -31.11 12.64
CA PRO A 351 -11.75 -31.75 13.58
C PRO A 351 -11.65 -33.24 13.26
N LYS A 352 -10.43 -33.76 13.12
CA LYS A 352 -10.22 -35.21 12.98
C LYS A 352 -10.73 -35.88 14.24
N SER A 353 -11.55 -36.92 14.10
CA SER A 353 -11.88 -37.81 15.20
C SER A 353 -10.56 -38.36 15.77
N LEU A 354 -10.27 -38.06 17.03
CA LEU A 354 -9.11 -38.65 17.72
C LEU A 354 -9.24 -40.18 17.64
N PRO A 355 -8.19 -40.90 17.22
CA PRO A 355 -8.21 -42.36 17.16
C PRO A 355 -8.41 -43.02 18.52
#